data_AF-A0A5M4D7Z4-F1
#
_entry.id   AF-A0A5M4D7Z4-F1
#
_cell.length_a   1.000
_cell.length_b   1.000
_cell.length_c   1.000
_cell.angle_alpha   90.00
_cell.angle_beta   90.00
_cell.angle_gamma   90.00
#
_symmetry.space_group_name_H-M   'P 1'
#
loop_
_entity.id
_entity.type
_entity.pdbx_description
1 polymer ?
#
loop_
_entity_poly.entity_id
_entity_poly.type
_entity_poly.pdbx_seq_one_letter_code
_entity_poly.pdbx_strand_id
1 'polypeptide(L)'
;MPERVFRLYQRHKLININVNIATAGFLAILVAKYPVHLADGFIDSRLGLGHPLVKSIAAALIDGAADVVIYYVLHWLANHWRPYGRAQESDKPDDDRHFLRNATLVQFERLALSPIFYGVSIGLMWGVQHSTDIGVSWAFVLAFATGIVVTRVLHSIYMVRTGRVDVPRLSYLIEELTHVDINRDGVKGLPDSERPKPRDPAASAAADEQPISATRE
;
A
#
# COMPACT_ATOMS: atom_id res chain seq x y z
N MET A 1 5.60 -0.33 29.31
CA MET A 1 5.29 -1.38 28.31
C MET A 1 6.53 -2.24 28.12
N PRO A 2 6.42 -3.59 28.11
CA PRO A 2 7.58 -4.46 28.01
C PRO A 2 8.27 -4.29 26.65
N GLU A 3 9.58 -3.99 26.67
CA GLU A 3 10.41 -3.68 25.50
C GLU A 3 10.41 -4.76 24.39
N ARG A 4 10.05 -5.99 24.74
CA ARG A 4 9.96 -7.11 23.79
C ARG A 4 8.78 -6.97 22.84
N VAL A 5 7.65 -6.44 23.32
CA VAL A 5 6.47 -6.16 22.48
C VAL A 5 6.72 -4.95 21.60
N PHE A 6 7.38 -3.92 22.12
CA PHE A 6 7.75 -2.73 21.36
C PHE A 6 8.77 -3.03 20.25
N ARG A 7 9.74 -3.93 20.49
CA ARG A 7 10.66 -4.43 19.45
C ARG A 7 9.96 -5.30 18.40
N LEU A 8 8.96 -6.09 18.77
CA LEU A 8 8.10 -6.78 17.80
C LEU A 8 7.28 -5.77 16.97
N TYR A 9 6.78 -4.72 17.61
CA TYR A 9 6.00 -3.65 16.99
C TYR A 9 6.83 -2.83 15.99
N GLN A 10 8.09 -2.50 16.33
CA GLN A 10 9.04 -1.86 15.41
C GLN A 10 9.52 -2.80 14.30
N ARG A 11 9.64 -4.12 14.55
CA ARG A 11 10.00 -5.13 13.53
C ARG A 11 8.96 -5.28 12.43
N HIS A 12 7.71 -4.94 12.71
CA HIS A 12 6.58 -5.09 11.79
C HIS A 12 6.08 -3.75 11.26
N LYS A 13 6.98 -2.79 11.03
CA LYS A 13 6.64 -1.49 10.41
C LYS A 13 5.79 -1.67 9.15
N LEU A 14 6.07 -2.72 8.36
CA LEU A 14 5.28 -3.08 7.18
C LEU A 14 3.84 -3.51 7.50
N ILE A 15 3.65 -4.34 8.52
CA ILE A 15 2.32 -4.81 8.94
C ILE A 15 1.53 -3.65 9.50
N ASN A 16 2.15 -2.77 10.30
CA ASN A 16 1.46 -1.62 10.87
C ASN A 16 1.00 -0.64 9.77
N ILE A 17 1.84 -0.41 8.75
CA ILE A 17 1.47 0.38 7.58
C ILE A 17 0.31 -0.28 6.82
N ASN A 18 0.40 -1.58 6.51
CA ASN A 18 -0.64 -2.29 5.78
C ASN A 18 -1.97 -2.36 6.54
N VAL A 19 -1.93 -2.60 7.85
CA VAL A 19 -3.13 -2.61 8.72
C VAL A 19 -3.74 -1.23 8.78
N ASN A 20 -2.96 -0.18 9.03
CA ASN A 20 -3.50 1.18 9.09
C ASN A 20 -4.15 1.58 7.76
N ILE A 21 -3.50 1.25 6.63
CA ILE A 21 -4.09 1.54 5.33
C ILE A 21 -5.33 0.68 5.05
N ALA A 22 -5.35 -0.60 5.42
CA ALA A 22 -6.52 -1.45 5.26
C ALA A 22 -7.70 -0.93 6.10
N THR A 23 -7.44 -0.57 7.36
CA THR A 23 -8.43 0.04 8.26
C THR A 23 -8.95 1.37 7.70
N ALA A 24 -8.08 2.21 7.14
CA ALA A 24 -8.49 3.44 6.48
C ALA A 24 -9.39 3.17 5.27
N GLY A 25 -9.07 2.16 4.45
CA GLY A 25 -9.90 1.76 3.32
C GLY A 25 -11.26 1.20 3.74
N PHE A 26 -11.31 0.40 4.81
CA PHE A 26 -12.59 -0.06 5.37
C PHE A 26 -13.42 1.09 5.94
N LEU A 27 -12.76 2.05 6.61
CA LEU A 27 -13.43 3.26 7.10
C LEU A 27 -13.97 4.10 5.93
N ALA A 28 -13.21 4.20 4.84
CA ALA A 28 -13.65 4.87 3.62
C ALA A 28 -14.89 4.20 3.02
N ILE A 29 -14.92 2.87 2.92
CA ILE A 29 -16.11 2.12 2.47
C ILE A 29 -17.32 2.44 3.35
N LEU A 30 -17.15 2.46 4.68
CA LEU A 30 -18.24 2.76 5.61
C LEU A 30 -18.79 4.18 5.40
N VAL A 31 -17.92 5.15 5.19
CA VAL A 31 -18.32 6.55 4.92
C VAL A 31 -18.94 6.68 3.52
N ALA A 32 -18.38 6.02 2.51
CA ALA A 32 -18.84 6.04 1.12
C ALA A 32 -20.18 5.30 0.92
N LYS A 33 -20.53 4.37 1.81
CA LYS A 33 -21.81 3.64 1.78
C LYS A 33 -23.02 4.59 1.72
N TYR A 34 -23.00 5.68 2.49
CA TYR A 34 -24.10 6.64 2.56
C TYR A 34 -24.32 7.40 1.24
N PRO A 35 -23.31 8.10 0.66
CA PRO A 35 -23.48 8.78 -0.63
C PRO A 35 -23.78 7.81 -1.76
N VAL A 36 -23.26 6.57 -1.74
CA VAL A 36 -23.63 5.53 -2.73
C VAL A 36 -25.13 5.20 -2.64
N HIS A 37 -25.67 5.07 -1.43
CA HIS A 37 -27.10 4.80 -1.26
C HIS A 37 -27.98 5.98 -1.72
N LEU A 38 -27.56 7.22 -1.47
CA LEU A 38 -28.25 8.41 -1.98
C LEU A 38 -28.17 8.50 -3.51
N ALA A 39 -27.01 8.18 -4.09
CA ALA A 39 -26.81 8.19 -5.53
C ALA A 39 -27.67 7.14 -6.23
N ASP A 40 -27.86 5.96 -5.62
CA ASP A 40 -28.75 4.91 -6.15
C ASP A 40 -30.19 5.43 -6.33
N GLY A 41 -30.77 6.04 -5.30
CA GLY A 41 -32.10 6.64 -5.39
C GLY A 41 -32.19 7.81 -6.38
N PHE A 42 -31.11 8.60 -6.49
CA PHE A 42 -31.04 9.71 -7.45
C PHE A 42 -30.96 9.21 -8.91
N ILE A 43 -30.13 8.20 -9.19
CA ILE A 43 -29.95 7.62 -10.51
C ILE A 43 -31.26 6.98 -10.99
N ASP A 44 -31.91 6.20 -10.12
CA ASP A 44 -33.17 5.54 -10.44
C ASP A 44 -34.29 6.57 -10.73
N SER A 45 -34.37 7.64 -9.93
CA SER A 45 -35.44 8.64 -10.07
C SER A 45 -35.23 9.63 -11.22
N ARG A 46 -33.99 10.01 -11.55
CA ARG A 46 -33.71 11.07 -12.54
C ARG A 46 -33.32 10.57 -13.91
N LEU A 47 -32.61 9.46 -13.99
CA LEU A 47 -32.04 8.97 -15.25
C LEU A 47 -32.85 7.81 -15.83
N GLY A 48 -33.63 7.09 -15.00
CA GLY A 48 -34.28 5.84 -15.42
C GLY A 48 -33.29 4.76 -15.87
N LEU A 49 -31.99 5.00 -15.67
CA LEU A 49 -30.89 4.11 -16.04
C LEU A 49 -30.63 3.16 -14.86
N GLY A 50 -31.61 2.31 -14.55
CA GLY A 50 -31.51 1.27 -13.52
C GLY A 50 -30.52 0.15 -13.86
N HIS A 51 -29.61 0.37 -14.81
CA HIS A 51 -28.66 -0.64 -15.24
C HIS A 51 -27.59 -0.85 -14.14
N PRO A 52 -27.38 -2.09 -13.65
CA PRO A 52 -26.43 -2.40 -12.57
C PRO A 52 -25.01 -1.87 -12.81
N LEU A 53 -24.59 -1.83 -14.08
CA LEU A 53 -23.28 -1.30 -14.48
C LEU A 53 -23.14 0.21 -14.21
N VAL A 54 -24.18 1.01 -14.49
CA VAL A 54 -24.15 2.46 -14.26
C VAL A 54 -24.04 2.74 -12.75
N LYS A 55 -24.81 2.00 -11.95
CA LYS A 55 -24.75 2.07 -10.48
C LYS A 55 -23.37 1.70 -9.95
N SER A 56 -22.75 0.65 -10.49
CA SER A 56 -21.40 0.20 -10.11
C SER A 56 -20.31 1.21 -10.48
N ILE A 57 -20.40 1.83 -11.67
CA ILE A 57 -19.47 2.89 -12.09
C ILE A 57 -19.64 4.14 -11.21
N ALA A 58 -20.88 4.56 -10.95
CA ALA A 58 -21.16 5.69 -10.08
C ALA A 58 -20.63 5.46 -8.66
N ALA A 59 -20.84 4.25 -8.11
CA ALA A 59 -20.31 3.87 -6.80
C ALA A 59 -18.77 3.93 -6.76
N ALA A 60 -18.10 3.44 -7.82
CA ALA A 60 -16.64 3.53 -7.93
C ALA A 60 -16.12 4.97 -7.98
N LEU A 61 -16.81 5.87 -8.69
CA LEU A 61 -16.42 7.29 -8.73
C LEU A 61 -16.61 7.97 -7.37
N ILE A 62 -17.72 7.70 -6.68
CA ILE A 62 -18.01 8.24 -5.35
C ILE A 62 -16.97 7.74 -4.34
N ASP A 63 -16.68 6.43 -4.35
CA ASP A 63 -15.67 5.83 -3.49
C ASP A 63 -14.29 6.44 -3.75
N GLY A 64 -13.86 6.54 -5.01
CA GLY A 64 -12.58 7.16 -5.36
C GLY A 64 -12.45 8.61 -4.90
N ALA A 65 -13.50 9.40 -5.04
CA ALA A 65 -13.53 10.77 -4.53
C ALA A 65 -13.46 10.81 -2.99
N ALA A 66 -14.23 9.96 -2.31
CA ALA A 66 -14.21 9.84 -0.85
C ALA A 66 -12.84 9.40 -0.33
N ASP A 67 -12.18 8.44 -1.00
CA ASP A 67 -10.90 7.90 -0.60
C ASP A 67 -9.79 8.96 -0.69
N VAL A 68 -9.80 9.79 -1.74
CA VAL A 68 -8.90 10.94 -1.88
C VAL A 68 -9.15 11.96 -0.76
N VAL A 69 -10.41 12.33 -0.51
CA VAL A 69 -10.77 13.32 0.53
C VAL A 69 -10.38 12.82 1.92
N ILE A 70 -10.75 11.59 2.28
CA ILE A 70 -10.45 10.99 3.57
C ILE A 70 -8.94 10.88 3.77
N TYR A 71 -8.19 10.48 2.73
CA TYR A 71 -6.74 10.44 2.80
C TYR A 71 -6.15 11.82 3.13
N TYR A 72 -6.55 12.87 2.42
CA TYR A 72 -6.07 14.23 2.70
C TYR A 72 -6.44 14.69 4.11
N VAL A 73 -7.66 14.41 4.57
CA VAL A 73 -8.12 14.76 5.92
C VAL A 73 -7.32 14.02 7.00
N LEU A 74 -7.14 12.69 6.87
CA LEU A 74 -6.36 11.89 7.82
C LEU A 74 -4.89 12.33 7.83
N HIS A 75 -4.32 12.64 6.68
CA HIS A 75 -2.94 13.09 6.57
C HIS A 75 -2.76 14.50 7.17
N TRP A 76 -3.70 15.42 6.93
CA TRP A 76 -3.75 16.73 7.57
C TRP A 76 -3.88 16.61 9.09
N LEU A 77 -4.79 15.75 9.55
CA LEU A 77 -5.02 15.49 10.98
C LEU A 77 -3.76 14.91 11.62
N ALA A 78 -3.09 13.95 11.00
CA ALA A 78 -1.84 13.39 11.53
C ALA A 78 -0.73 14.45 11.67
N ASN A 79 -0.65 15.42 10.75
CA ASN A 79 0.40 16.44 10.77
C ASN A 79 0.09 17.62 11.70
N HIS A 80 -1.18 18.02 11.78
CA HIS A 80 -1.59 19.20 12.55
C HIS A 80 -2.12 18.87 13.95
N TRP A 81 -2.60 17.65 14.17
CA TRP A 81 -3.05 17.21 15.48
C TRP A 81 -1.85 16.73 16.29
N ARG A 82 -1.19 17.66 17.00
CA ARG A 82 -0.24 17.32 18.06
C ARG A 82 -1.01 17.18 19.37
N PRO A 83 -1.35 15.95 19.82
CA PRO A 83 -1.95 15.81 21.14
C PRO A 83 -0.94 16.33 22.17
N TYR A 84 -1.36 17.30 22.96
CA TYR A 84 -0.56 17.96 23.99
C TYR A 84 0.24 16.92 24.81
N GLY A 85 1.58 16.99 24.76
CA GLY A 85 2.44 16.35 25.77
C GLY A 85 3.46 15.29 25.33
N ARG A 86 3.65 14.99 24.03
CA ARG A 86 4.75 14.12 23.58
C ARG A 86 5.43 14.65 22.32
N ALA A 87 6.27 15.66 22.47
CA ALA A 87 7.24 16.01 21.43
C ALA A 87 8.38 14.98 21.48
N GLN A 88 8.36 14.03 20.55
CA GLN A 88 9.48 13.11 20.35
C GLN A 88 10.57 13.90 19.59
N GLU A 89 11.76 14.01 20.15
CA GLU A 89 12.86 14.87 19.68
C GLU A 89 13.38 14.53 18.26
N SER A 90 12.92 13.42 17.68
CA SER A 90 13.16 13.03 16.28
C SER A 90 12.16 13.63 15.27
N ASP A 91 11.06 14.25 15.71
CA ASP A 91 10.09 14.95 14.86
C ASP A 91 10.53 16.40 14.66
N LYS A 92 11.65 16.61 13.95
CA LYS A 92 11.80 17.90 13.28
C LYS A 92 10.69 17.96 12.23
N PRO A 93 9.87 19.01 12.19
CA PRO A 93 8.86 19.15 11.14
C PRO A 93 9.58 19.09 9.81
N ASP A 94 9.32 18.04 9.03
CA ASP A 94 9.66 18.04 7.61
C ASP A 94 9.02 19.32 7.05
N ASP A 95 9.83 20.16 6.42
CA ASP A 95 9.41 21.41 5.79
C ASP A 95 8.10 21.17 5.02
N ASP A 96 7.08 22.04 5.17
CA ASP A 96 5.73 21.85 4.63
C ASP A 96 5.73 21.56 3.11
N ARG A 97 6.81 21.93 2.41
CA ARG A 97 7.04 21.62 1.00
C ARG A 97 7.26 20.11 0.74
N HIS A 98 7.83 19.38 1.69
CA HIS A 98 7.98 17.93 1.63
C HIS A 98 6.68 17.19 1.96
N PHE A 99 5.76 17.79 2.73
CA PHE A 99 4.46 17.19 3.07
C PHE A 99 3.63 16.87 1.82
N LEU A 100 3.37 17.86 0.97
CA LEU A 100 2.58 17.67 -0.24
C LEU A 100 3.25 16.68 -1.20
N ARG A 101 4.59 16.74 -1.32
CA ARG A 101 5.36 15.85 -2.19
C ARG A 101 5.26 14.39 -1.74
N ASN A 102 5.37 14.14 -0.44
CA ASN A 102 5.29 12.79 0.11
C ASN A 102 3.86 12.23 0.02
N ALA A 103 2.85 13.05 0.31
CA ALA A 103 1.45 12.68 0.19
C ALA A 103 1.05 12.34 -1.27
N THR A 104 1.46 13.19 -2.23
CA THR A 104 1.19 12.98 -3.66
C THR A 104 1.93 11.77 -4.23
N LEU A 105 3.16 11.51 -3.79
CA LEU A 105 3.90 10.31 -4.19
C LEU A 105 3.16 9.04 -3.76
N VAL A 106 2.70 8.97 -2.51
CA VAL A 106 1.93 7.82 -2.00
C VAL A 106 0.58 7.71 -2.71
N GLN A 107 -0.09 8.82 -3.01
CA GLN A 107 -1.31 8.79 -3.83
C GLN A 107 -1.05 8.30 -5.25
N PHE A 108 0.07 8.67 -5.86
CA PHE A 108 0.43 8.21 -7.20
C PHE A 108 0.67 6.70 -7.22
N GLU A 109 1.34 6.15 -6.20
CA GLU A 109 1.50 4.71 -6.03
C GLU A 109 0.14 4.00 -5.89
N ARG A 110 -0.81 4.60 -5.17
CA ARG A 110 -2.19 4.08 -5.07
C ARG A 110 -2.96 4.20 -6.39
N LEU A 111 -2.78 5.30 -7.11
CA LEU A 111 -3.43 5.55 -8.38
C LEU A 111 -3.00 4.53 -9.42
N ALA A 112 -1.72 4.11 -9.42
CA ALA A 112 -1.22 3.05 -10.28
C ALA A 112 -1.92 1.68 -10.05
N LEU A 113 -2.37 1.40 -8.82
CA LEU A 113 -3.12 0.18 -8.48
C LEU A 113 -4.63 0.33 -8.71
N SER A 114 -5.13 1.55 -8.90
CA SER A 114 -6.56 1.84 -9.02
C SER A 114 -7.26 1.13 -10.19
N PRO A 115 -6.66 0.92 -11.39
CA PRO A 115 -7.34 0.19 -12.46
C PRO A 115 -7.64 -1.26 -12.08
N ILE A 116 -6.72 -1.91 -11.36
CA ILE A 116 -6.90 -3.28 -10.87
C ILE A 116 -7.97 -3.29 -9.77
N PHE A 117 -7.90 -2.34 -8.84
CA PHE A 117 -8.89 -2.20 -7.77
C PHE A 117 -10.31 -2.06 -8.32
N TYR A 118 -10.54 -1.11 -9.23
CA TYR A 118 -11.86 -0.86 -9.79
C TYR A 118 -12.30 -1.98 -10.74
N GLY A 119 -11.38 -2.59 -11.49
CA GLY A 119 -11.70 -3.75 -12.31
C GLY A 119 -12.28 -4.91 -11.48
N VAL A 120 -11.62 -5.24 -10.36
CA VAL A 120 -12.09 -6.27 -9.43
C VAL A 120 -13.39 -5.85 -8.75
N SER A 121 -13.46 -4.61 -8.24
CA SER A 121 -14.60 -4.14 -7.45
C SER A 121 -15.87 -3.97 -8.31
N ILE A 122 -15.77 -3.35 -9.49
CA ILE A 122 -16.91 -3.20 -10.41
C ILE A 122 -17.35 -4.57 -10.94
N GLY A 123 -16.41 -5.43 -11.32
CA GLY A 123 -16.72 -6.78 -11.80
C GLY A 123 -17.42 -7.64 -10.75
N LEU A 124 -16.93 -7.60 -9.50
CA LEU A 124 -17.52 -8.35 -8.40
C LEU A 124 -18.87 -7.76 -7.97
N MET A 125 -19.02 -6.43 -7.95
CA MET A 125 -20.28 -5.78 -7.63
C MET A 125 -21.35 -6.13 -8.67
N TRP A 126 -21.00 -6.07 -9.97
CA TRP A 126 -21.89 -6.48 -11.05
C TRP A 126 -22.25 -7.97 -10.94
N GLY A 127 -21.27 -8.84 -10.69
CA GLY A 127 -21.50 -10.28 -10.55
C GLY A 127 -22.40 -10.63 -9.35
N VAL A 128 -22.17 -10.01 -8.19
CA VAL A 128 -23.02 -10.20 -7.00
C VAL A 128 -24.43 -9.70 -7.26
N GLN A 129 -24.61 -8.52 -7.86
CA GLN A 129 -25.94 -7.99 -8.18
C GLN A 129 -26.69 -8.83 -9.23
N HIS A 130 -25.97 -9.49 -10.15
CA HIS A 130 -26.58 -10.31 -11.17
C HIS A 130 -26.94 -11.72 -10.68
N SER A 131 -26.13 -12.28 -9.76
CA SER A 131 -26.30 -13.65 -9.25
C SER A 131 -27.10 -13.73 -7.95
N THR A 132 -27.24 -12.62 -7.22
CA THR A 132 -27.93 -12.58 -5.92
C THR A 132 -28.83 -11.36 -5.82
N ASP A 133 -29.93 -11.47 -5.07
CA ASP A 133 -30.85 -10.36 -4.78
C ASP A 133 -30.34 -9.46 -3.63
N ILE A 134 -29.01 -9.36 -3.51
CA ILE A 134 -28.37 -8.53 -2.49
C ILE A 134 -28.48 -7.06 -2.92
N GLY A 135 -29.03 -6.24 -2.03
CA GLY A 135 -29.17 -4.80 -2.28
C GLY A 135 -27.82 -4.13 -2.63
N VAL A 136 -27.90 -3.11 -3.48
CA VAL A 136 -26.74 -2.37 -4.06
C VAL A 136 -25.71 -1.99 -3.01
N SER A 137 -26.17 -1.54 -1.84
CA SER A 137 -25.31 -1.12 -0.73
C SER A 137 -24.44 -2.25 -0.16
N TRP A 138 -24.99 -3.46 -0.01
CA TRP A 138 -24.22 -4.61 0.49
C TRP A 138 -23.33 -5.21 -0.59
N ALA A 139 -23.79 -5.23 -1.85
CA ALA A 139 -22.96 -5.61 -2.98
C ALA A 139 -21.72 -4.70 -3.12
N PHE A 140 -21.89 -3.40 -2.93
CA PHE A 140 -20.79 -2.42 -2.86
C PHE A 140 -19.79 -2.77 -1.75
N VAL A 141 -20.26 -2.95 -0.51
CA VAL A 141 -19.37 -3.26 0.63
C VAL A 141 -18.56 -4.53 0.39
N LEU A 142 -19.21 -5.61 -0.06
CA LEU A 142 -18.54 -6.88 -0.33
C LEU A 142 -17.50 -6.73 -1.46
N ALA A 143 -17.89 -6.10 -2.57
CA ALA A 143 -17.04 -5.99 -3.73
C ALA A 143 -15.80 -5.12 -3.47
N PHE A 144 -15.98 -3.97 -2.83
CA PHE A 144 -14.89 -3.04 -2.53
C PHE A 144 -13.99 -3.59 -1.41
N ALA A 145 -14.53 -4.27 -0.40
CA ALA A 145 -13.72 -4.97 0.60
C ALA A 145 -12.81 -6.03 -0.04
N THR A 146 -13.35 -6.84 -0.96
CA THR A 146 -12.55 -7.80 -1.72
C THR A 146 -11.50 -7.11 -2.59
N GLY A 147 -11.86 -6.03 -3.28
CA GLY A 147 -10.92 -5.22 -4.07
C GLY A 147 -9.74 -4.70 -3.24
N ILE A 148 -10.00 -4.22 -2.01
CA ILE A 148 -8.94 -3.78 -1.08
C ILE A 148 -8.01 -4.95 -0.76
N VAL A 149 -8.57 -6.11 -0.39
CA VAL A 149 -7.74 -7.28 -0.04
C VAL A 149 -6.87 -7.70 -1.23
N VAL A 150 -7.45 -7.82 -2.43
CA VAL A 150 -6.73 -8.24 -3.64
C VAL A 150 -5.59 -7.28 -3.97
N THR A 151 -5.86 -5.98 -4.00
CA THR A 151 -4.83 -4.98 -4.33
C THR A 151 -3.74 -4.90 -3.26
N ARG A 152 -4.07 -5.13 -1.99
CA ARG A 152 -3.08 -5.19 -0.90
C ARG A 152 -2.17 -6.40 -1.01
N VAL A 153 -2.72 -7.56 -1.35
CA VAL A 153 -1.94 -8.78 -1.61
C VAL A 153 -1.00 -8.56 -2.79
N LEU A 154 -1.51 -8.05 -3.91
CA LEU A 154 -0.70 -7.74 -5.09
C LEU A 154 0.41 -6.72 -4.81
N HIS A 155 0.09 -5.64 -4.10
CA HIS A 155 1.08 -4.63 -3.71
C HIS A 155 2.17 -5.22 -2.81
N SER A 156 1.79 -6.09 -1.87
CA SER A 156 2.74 -6.78 -0.99
C SER A 156 3.66 -7.71 -1.77
N ILE A 157 3.12 -8.49 -2.72
CA ILE A 157 3.90 -9.35 -3.62
C ILE A 157 4.87 -8.51 -4.47
N TYR A 158 4.41 -7.39 -5.03
CA TYR A 158 5.24 -6.48 -5.82
C TYR A 158 6.40 -5.90 -5.00
N MET A 159 6.12 -5.46 -3.76
CA MET A 159 7.13 -4.92 -2.84
C MET A 159 8.20 -5.96 -2.47
N VAL A 160 7.80 -7.22 -2.28
CA VAL A 160 8.74 -8.34 -2.05
C VAL A 160 9.56 -8.63 -3.30
N ARG A 161 8.92 -8.69 -4.48
CA ARG A 161 9.60 -9.04 -5.74
C ARG A 161 10.61 -7.99 -6.20
N THR A 162 10.36 -6.71 -5.92
CA THR A 162 11.25 -5.60 -6.32
C THR A 162 12.41 -5.36 -5.35
N GLY A 163 12.49 -6.11 -4.24
CA GLY A 163 13.54 -5.93 -3.23
C GLY A 163 13.47 -4.59 -2.49
N ARG A 164 12.38 -3.81 -2.67
CA ARG A 164 12.17 -2.54 -1.96
C ARG A 164 11.95 -2.73 -0.46
N VAL A 165 11.46 -3.90 -0.09
CA VAL A 165 11.42 -4.33 1.30
C VAL A 165 12.44 -5.44 1.44
N ASP A 166 13.55 -5.12 2.08
CA ASP A 166 14.54 -6.10 2.48
C ASP A 166 13.91 -6.90 3.63
N VAL A 167 13.17 -7.95 3.28
CA VAL A 167 12.58 -8.87 4.26
C VAL A 167 13.46 -10.12 4.32
N PRO A 168 14.56 -10.13 5.09
CA PRO A 168 15.45 -11.29 5.22
C PRO A 168 14.78 -12.54 5.80
N ARG A 169 13.47 -12.49 6.11
CA ARG A 169 12.68 -13.61 6.66
C ARG A 169 11.46 -14.00 5.84
N LEU A 170 10.99 -13.18 4.90
CA LEU A 170 9.92 -13.61 3.98
C LEU A 170 10.50 -14.52 2.91
N SER A 171 11.78 -14.36 2.57
CA SER A 171 12.54 -15.38 1.85
C SER A 171 12.54 -16.71 2.59
N TYR A 172 12.77 -16.75 3.90
CA TYR A 172 12.67 -17.99 4.69
C TYR A 172 11.26 -18.61 4.68
N LEU A 173 10.21 -17.79 4.90
CA LEU A 173 8.82 -18.31 4.90
C LEU A 173 8.32 -18.68 3.51
N ILE A 174 8.73 -17.95 2.47
CA ILE A 174 8.46 -18.30 1.08
C ILE A 174 9.27 -19.53 0.72
N GLU A 175 10.56 -19.63 1.01
CA GLU A 175 11.38 -20.83 0.77
C GLU A 175 10.84 -22.07 1.50
N GLU A 176 10.26 -21.88 2.69
CA GLU A 176 9.59 -22.94 3.46
C GLU A 176 8.17 -23.29 2.93
N LEU A 177 7.40 -22.32 2.41
CA LEU A 177 6.06 -22.54 1.82
C LEU A 177 6.08 -22.88 0.31
N THR A 178 7.13 -22.47 -0.39
CA THR A 178 7.40 -22.70 -1.82
C THR A 178 8.56 -23.67 -2.00
N HIS A 179 8.74 -24.62 -1.09
CA HIS A 179 9.36 -25.92 -1.37
C HIS A 179 8.54 -26.74 -2.40
N VAL A 180 7.95 -26.08 -3.39
CA VAL A 180 7.79 -26.62 -4.73
C VAL A 180 9.11 -26.34 -5.42
N ASP A 181 9.88 -27.41 -5.62
CA ASP A 181 11.19 -27.44 -6.28
C ASP A 181 11.08 -26.94 -7.74
N ILE A 182 10.91 -25.63 -7.93
CA ILE A 182 11.03 -24.99 -9.23
C ILE A 182 12.49 -24.55 -9.36
N ASN A 183 13.34 -25.52 -9.69
CA ASN A 183 14.58 -25.29 -10.43
C ASN A 183 15.81 -24.81 -9.61
N ARG A 184 16.14 -25.50 -8.51
CA ARG A 184 17.48 -25.42 -7.86
C ARG A 184 18.53 -26.36 -8.50
N ASP A 185 18.36 -26.73 -9.77
CA ASP A 185 19.34 -27.52 -10.53
C ASP A 185 20.14 -26.69 -11.55
N GLY A 186 19.85 -25.39 -11.72
CA GLY A 186 20.47 -24.56 -12.75
C GLY A 186 21.86 -23.97 -12.46
N VAL A 187 22.41 -24.08 -11.25
CA VAL A 187 23.69 -23.43 -10.88
C VAL A 187 24.70 -24.42 -10.28
N LYS A 188 24.73 -25.64 -10.82
CA LYS A 188 25.89 -26.55 -10.68
C LYS A 188 26.64 -26.57 -12.00
N GLY A 189 27.35 -25.47 -12.32
CA GLY A 189 28.08 -25.41 -13.58
C GLY A 189 28.90 -24.16 -13.89
N LEU A 190 28.98 -23.15 -13.03
CA LEU A 190 29.93 -22.06 -13.30
C LEU A 190 31.36 -22.55 -13.03
N PRO A 191 32.27 -22.51 -14.02
CA PRO A 191 33.67 -22.84 -13.82
C PRO A 191 34.29 -21.88 -12.79
N ASP A 192 35.20 -22.39 -11.95
CA ASP A 192 35.81 -21.65 -10.83
C ASP A 192 36.55 -20.37 -11.27
N SER A 193 36.80 -20.19 -12.57
CA SER A 193 37.38 -18.99 -13.18
C SER A 193 36.48 -17.76 -13.13
N GLU A 194 35.17 -17.91 -12.95
CA GLU A 194 34.23 -16.77 -12.88
C GLU A 194 33.81 -16.39 -11.46
N ARG A 195 34.30 -17.10 -10.44
CA ARG A 195 34.05 -16.70 -9.05
C ARG A 195 34.81 -15.40 -8.77
N PRO A 196 34.13 -14.33 -8.31
CA PRO A 196 34.81 -13.09 -7.97
C PRO A 196 35.85 -13.37 -6.87
N LYS A 197 37.12 -13.10 -7.17
CA LYS A 197 38.22 -13.25 -6.20
C LYS A 197 37.88 -12.44 -4.94
N PRO A 198 38.03 -13.01 -3.74
CA PRO A 198 37.88 -12.27 -2.50
C PRO A 198 38.78 -11.04 -2.55
N ARG A 199 38.18 -9.85 -2.39
CA ARG A 199 38.92 -8.58 -2.36
C ARG A 199 39.87 -8.61 -1.17
N ASP A 200 41.16 -8.40 -1.44
CA ASP A 200 42.17 -8.30 -0.40
C ASP A 200 41.79 -7.20 0.61
N PRO A 201 41.61 -7.53 1.90
CA PRO A 201 41.20 -6.55 2.91
C PRO A 201 42.24 -5.44 3.12
N ALA A 202 43.50 -5.67 2.71
CA ALA A 202 44.57 -4.69 2.78
C ALA A 202 44.41 -3.52 1.77
N ALA A 203 43.70 -3.73 0.65
CA ALA A 203 43.54 -2.70 -0.38
C ALA A 203 42.47 -1.65 -0.04
N SER A 204 41.54 -1.95 0.88
CA SER A 204 40.47 -1.03 1.27
C SER A 204 40.88 0.01 2.31
N ALA A 205 41.98 -0.20 3.04
CA ALA A 205 42.39 0.68 4.12
C ALA A 205 43.18 1.92 3.64
N ALA A 206 43.73 1.89 2.41
CA ALA A 206 44.60 2.95 1.90
C ALA A 206 43.87 4.06 1.11
N ALA A 207 42.55 3.94 0.88
CA ALA A 207 41.81 4.86 0.01
C ALA A 207 41.08 6.00 0.75
N ASP A 208 41.01 5.98 2.09
CA ASP A 208 40.20 6.91 2.89
C ASP A 208 40.98 8.08 3.53
N GLU A 209 42.28 8.22 3.26
CA GLU A 209 43.11 9.33 3.79
C GLU A 209 43.42 10.43 2.77
N GLN A 210 42.46 10.83 1.93
CA GLN A 210 42.61 12.10 1.19
C GLN A 210 42.00 13.27 1.98
N PRO A 211 42.81 14.23 2.44
CA PRO A 211 42.32 15.38 3.20
C PRO A 211 41.49 16.29 2.29
N ILE A 212 40.23 16.49 2.69
CA ILE A 212 39.30 17.45 2.08
C ILE A 212 39.89 18.85 2.27
N SER A 213 40.50 19.38 1.20
CA SER A 213 40.97 20.75 1.15
C SER A 213 39.76 21.68 1.06
N ALA A 214 39.56 22.48 2.11
CA ALA A 214 38.55 23.51 2.18
C ALA A 214 39.01 24.72 1.34
N THR A 215 38.47 24.86 0.13
CA THR A 215 38.56 26.10 -0.63
C THR A 215 37.26 26.86 -0.44
N ARG A 216 37.32 27.96 0.33
CA ARG A 216 36.27 28.95 0.52
C ARG A 216 36.66 30.19 -0.28
N GLU A 217 35.86 30.57 -1.26
CA GLU A 217 35.73 31.93 -1.79
C GLU A 217 34.25 32.29 -1.88
#